data_AF-A0A535NK68-F1
#
_entry.id   AF-A0A535NK68-F1
#
_cell.length_a   1.000
_cell.length_b   1.000
_cell.length_c   1.000
_cell.angle_alpha   90.00
_cell.angle_beta   90.00
_cell.angle_gamma   90.00
#
_symmetry.space_group_name_H-M   'P 1'
#
loop_
_entity.id
_entity.type
_entity.pdbx_description
1 polymer ?
#
loop_
_entity_poly.entity_id
_entity_poly.type
_entity_poly.pdbx_seq_one_letter_code
_entity_poly.pdbx_strand_id
1 'polypeptide(L)'
;MNVPDDLLYIPDDGSVLVGEHGDGHIARVVAPGKVQRLPQVVPEAEGIAMVGGTTYVADPLNARVVALTDTGVRTVLQLQPVSSGENLDGISATIDGAGLVVPDSPHGVVLLIDTAGHVTQRFTGFSRPAGSWPEPSSGGYLVSDENASAVFEIAGGKVTKLAGGLPGVDDALRTSDAHVLAILPGAGRLVDVSTGRNVATGLRNPQGLGFDGAQNVLVTESDAGRLDLVVTTFVAEVPSGTVQLAPGQGICFELLRAPGNTEEVKVHRATGALTVVDPLTGSEGEVVPARCPLDACSMTIELQGPSGTEFAQVSYRD
;
A
#
# COMPACT_ATOMS: atom_id res chain seq x y z
N MET A 1 -14.32 -0.92 3.81
CA MET A 1 -14.12 -0.08 2.62
C MET A 1 -15.03 -0.61 1.52
N ASN A 2 -15.37 0.21 0.53
CA ASN A 2 -16.27 -0.14 -0.56
C ASN A 2 -15.47 -0.56 -1.80
N VAL A 3 -15.29 -1.87 -1.98
CA VAL A 3 -14.48 -2.44 -3.07
C VAL A 3 -13.08 -1.80 -3.09
N PRO A 4 -12.27 -1.99 -2.01
CA PRO A 4 -10.92 -1.45 -1.96
C PRO A 4 -10.06 -2.09 -3.04
N ASP A 5 -9.34 -1.24 -3.74
CA ASP A 5 -8.49 -1.60 -4.87
C ASP A 5 -7.03 -1.32 -4.49
N ASP A 6 -6.24 -0.69 -5.35
CA ASP A 6 -4.87 -0.27 -5.06
C ASP A 6 -4.67 0.60 -3.81
N LEU A 7 -3.44 0.53 -3.28
CA LEU A 7 -3.04 1.15 -2.03
C LEU A 7 -1.72 1.91 -2.13
N LEU A 8 -1.53 2.88 -1.23
CA LEU A 8 -0.30 3.64 -1.06
C LEU A 8 0.00 3.84 0.42
N TYR A 9 1.13 3.31 0.88
CA TYR A 9 1.64 3.58 2.22
C TYR A 9 2.25 4.99 2.32
N ILE A 10 1.98 5.69 3.44
CA ILE A 10 2.49 7.03 3.76
C ILE A 10 3.53 6.91 4.88
N PRO A 11 4.84 6.93 4.56
CA PRO A 11 5.89 6.68 5.56
C PRO A 11 5.96 7.70 6.70
N ASP A 12 5.51 8.92 6.46
CA ASP A 12 5.60 10.01 7.44
C ASP A 12 4.73 9.76 8.69
N ASP A 13 3.65 8.98 8.56
CA ASP A 13 2.74 8.70 9.68
C ASP A 13 2.15 7.29 9.71
N GLY A 14 2.60 6.41 8.82
CA GLY A 14 2.18 5.02 8.76
C GLY A 14 0.78 4.78 8.23
N SER A 15 0.07 5.83 7.79
CA SER A 15 -1.25 5.64 7.20
C SER A 15 -1.18 5.01 5.80
N VAL A 16 -2.27 4.38 5.38
CA VAL A 16 -2.40 3.79 4.04
C VAL A 16 -3.57 4.48 3.33
N LEU A 17 -3.31 5.04 2.16
CA LEU A 17 -4.35 5.46 1.24
C LEU A 17 -4.81 4.27 0.41
N VAL A 18 -6.10 4.15 0.17
CA VAL A 18 -6.72 3.05 -0.59
C VAL A 18 -7.78 3.65 -1.52
N GLY A 19 -7.73 3.31 -2.81
CA GLY A 19 -8.80 3.61 -3.75
C GLY A 19 -10.04 2.76 -3.45
N GLU A 20 -11.22 3.36 -3.33
CA GLU A 20 -12.49 2.65 -3.21
C GLU A 20 -13.19 2.64 -4.58
N HIS A 21 -12.94 1.61 -5.40
CA HIS A 21 -13.51 1.47 -6.75
C HIS A 21 -15.04 1.60 -6.74
N GLY A 22 -15.71 1.07 -5.71
CA GLY A 22 -17.16 0.94 -5.68
C GLY A 22 -17.96 2.23 -5.44
N ASP A 23 -17.37 3.24 -4.77
CA ASP A 23 -18.03 4.54 -4.57
C ASP A 23 -17.13 5.76 -4.80
N GLY A 24 -15.89 5.53 -5.24
CA GLY A 24 -14.98 6.55 -5.72
C GLY A 24 -14.28 7.37 -4.65
N HIS A 25 -14.41 7.00 -3.38
CA HIS A 25 -13.67 7.68 -2.32
C HIS A 25 -12.22 7.19 -2.26
N ILE A 26 -11.39 7.98 -1.59
CA ILE A 26 -10.05 7.56 -1.17
C ILE A 26 -10.12 7.38 0.34
N ALA A 27 -10.00 6.14 0.78
CA ALA A 27 -9.90 5.81 2.18
C ALA A 27 -8.47 6.06 2.67
N ARG A 28 -8.35 6.62 3.87
CA ARG A 28 -7.13 6.76 4.64
C ARG A 28 -7.25 5.92 5.90
N VAL A 29 -6.57 4.78 5.91
CA VAL A 29 -6.50 3.88 7.05
C VAL A 29 -5.37 4.36 7.97
N VAL A 30 -5.72 4.82 9.17
CA VAL A 30 -4.74 5.36 10.14
C VAL A 30 -4.36 4.37 11.23
N ALA A 31 -5.20 3.38 11.47
CA ALA A 31 -4.99 2.27 12.38
C ALA A 31 -6.05 1.18 12.09
N PRO A 32 -5.91 -0.04 12.60
CA PRO A 32 -6.94 -1.07 12.49
C PRO A 32 -8.33 -0.55 12.90
N GLY A 33 -9.30 -0.65 11.98
CA GLY A 33 -10.68 -0.18 12.18
C GLY A 33 -10.88 1.34 12.18
N LYS A 34 -9.83 2.15 12.01
CA LYS A 34 -9.91 3.62 11.92
C LYS A 34 -9.68 4.07 10.49
N VAL A 35 -10.78 4.32 9.78
CA VAL A 35 -10.78 4.80 8.39
C VAL A 35 -11.34 6.21 8.32
N GLN A 36 -10.63 7.10 7.65
CA GLN A 36 -11.08 8.43 7.28
C GLN A 36 -11.20 8.49 5.75
N ARG A 37 -12.07 9.32 5.20
CA ARG A 37 -12.13 9.53 3.75
C ARG A 37 -11.61 10.91 3.40
N LEU A 38 -10.82 10.96 2.34
CA LEU A 38 -10.47 12.24 1.73
C LEU A 38 -11.75 12.89 1.14
N PRO A 39 -11.83 14.23 1.09
CA PRO A 39 -13.03 14.91 0.61
C PRO A 39 -13.21 14.81 -0.92
N GLN A 40 -12.15 14.46 -1.66
CA GLN A 40 -12.20 14.26 -3.10
C GLN A 40 -12.88 12.93 -3.44
N VAL A 41 -13.59 12.91 -4.55
CA VAL A 41 -14.24 11.71 -5.11
C VAL A 41 -13.80 11.58 -6.57
N VAL A 42 -13.37 10.37 -6.94
CA VAL A 42 -13.01 9.95 -8.29
C VAL A 42 -13.94 8.78 -8.64
N PRO A 43 -14.82 8.87 -9.65
CA PRO A 43 -15.96 7.95 -9.82
C PRO A 43 -15.68 6.46 -9.63
N GLU A 44 -14.55 5.98 -10.15
CA GLU A 44 -13.98 4.67 -9.85
C GLU A 44 -12.54 4.92 -9.45
N ALA A 45 -12.22 4.85 -8.15
CA ALA A 45 -10.88 5.13 -7.64
C ALA A 45 -10.13 3.80 -7.50
N GLU A 46 -9.20 3.53 -8.41
CA GLU A 46 -8.33 2.34 -8.39
C GLU A 46 -6.89 2.74 -8.02
N GLY A 47 -5.96 2.66 -8.98
CA GLY A 47 -4.55 2.98 -8.83
C GLY A 47 -4.28 4.29 -8.09
N ILE A 48 -3.31 4.27 -7.16
CA ILE A 48 -2.95 5.43 -6.34
C ILE A 48 -1.43 5.61 -6.23
N ALA A 49 -0.97 6.84 -6.45
CA ALA A 49 0.46 7.19 -6.36
C ALA A 49 0.65 8.58 -5.73
N MET A 50 1.85 8.86 -5.22
CA MET A 50 2.20 10.18 -4.71
C MET A 50 3.51 10.69 -5.32
N VAL A 51 3.48 11.93 -5.80
CA VAL A 51 4.63 12.62 -6.41
C VAL A 51 4.70 14.03 -5.85
N GLY A 52 5.81 14.38 -5.20
CA GLY A 52 6.01 15.71 -4.62
C GLY A 52 4.92 16.13 -3.62
N GLY A 53 4.39 15.18 -2.85
CA GLY A 53 3.30 15.42 -1.88
C GLY A 53 1.90 15.54 -2.49
N THR A 54 1.76 15.44 -3.81
CA THR A 54 0.46 15.38 -4.50
C THR A 54 0.06 13.93 -4.72
N THR A 55 -1.15 13.56 -4.31
CA THR A 55 -1.74 12.25 -4.61
C THR A 55 -2.36 12.25 -6.00
N TYR A 56 -2.13 11.18 -6.76
CA TYR A 56 -2.70 10.91 -8.07
C TYR A 56 -3.52 9.63 -8.00
N VAL A 57 -4.61 9.59 -8.76
CA VAL A 57 -5.56 8.47 -8.76
C VAL A 57 -5.93 8.13 -10.20
N ALA A 58 -6.00 6.84 -10.50
CA ALA A 58 -6.55 6.29 -11.73
C ALA A 58 -8.08 6.33 -11.71
N ASP A 59 -8.68 6.79 -12.80
CA ASP A 59 -10.12 6.89 -13.01
C ASP A 59 -10.48 6.07 -14.26
N PRO A 60 -10.54 4.71 -14.16
CA PRO A 60 -10.90 3.79 -15.24
C PRO A 60 -12.16 4.23 -15.97
N LEU A 61 -13.24 4.57 -15.25
CA LEU A 61 -14.50 5.00 -15.85
C LEU A 61 -14.34 6.11 -16.88
N ASN A 62 -13.45 7.08 -16.60
CA ASN A 62 -13.21 8.23 -17.47
C ASN A 62 -11.90 8.14 -18.28
N ALA A 63 -11.23 6.97 -18.27
CA ALA A 63 -9.97 6.72 -18.96
C ALA A 63 -8.91 7.80 -18.70
N ARG A 64 -8.69 8.18 -17.44
CA ARG A 64 -7.80 9.29 -17.10
C ARG A 64 -7.06 9.07 -15.78
N VAL A 65 -5.97 9.81 -15.62
CA VAL A 65 -5.29 9.99 -14.33
C VAL A 65 -5.59 11.40 -13.82
N VAL A 66 -5.95 11.51 -12.56
CA VAL A 66 -6.23 12.79 -11.90
C VAL A 66 -5.27 13.06 -10.76
N ALA A 67 -4.90 14.32 -10.56
CA ALA A 67 -4.27 14.80 -9.33
C ALA A 67 -5.36 15.25 -8.36
N LEU A 68 -5.24 14.84 -7.10
CA LEU A 68 -6.06 15.40 -6.02
C LEU A 68 -5.60 16.83 -5.71
N THR A 69 -6.57 17.69 -5.45
CA THR A 69 -6.39 19.10 -5.08
C THR A 69 -7.25 19.40 -3.86
N ASP A 70 -6.98 20.48 -3.13
CA ASP A 70 -7.71 20.82 -1.90
C ASP A 70 -9.25 20.82 -2.05
N THR A 71 -9.76 21.15 -3.25
CA THR A 71 -11.20 21.30 -3.50
C THR A 71 -11.79 20.28 -4.47
N GLY A 72 -11.01 19.33 -4.98
CA GLY A 72 -11.48 18.40 -6.01
C GLY A 72 -10.34 17.72 -6.75
N VAL A 73 -10.52 17.47 -8.05
CA VAL A 73 -9.53 16.76 -8.87
C VAL A 73 -9.20 17.52 -10.15
N ARG A 74 -7.97 17.36 -10.64
CA ARG A 74 -7.49 17.91 -11.91
C ARG A 74 -7.00 16.78 -12.79
N THR A 75 -7.53 16.66 -14.01
CA THR A 75 -7.00 15.71 -15.00
C THR A 75 -5.56 16.06 -15.36
N VAL A 76 -4.69 15.04 -15.32
CA VAL A 76 -3.26 15.13 -15.66
C VAL A 76 -3.01 14.42 -16.98
N LEU A 77 -3.59 13.23 -17.16
CA LEU A 77 -3.50 12.45 -18.38
C LEU A 77 -4.90 12.02 -18.80
N GLN A 78 -5.23 12.18 -20.07
CA GLN A 78 -6.43 11.61 -20.68
C GLN A 78 -5.99 10.52 -21.68
N LEU A 79 -6.41 9.29 -21.44
CA LEU A 79 -6.23 8.17 -22.35
C LEU A 79 -7.40 8.07 -23.33
N GLN A 80 -7.21 7.26 -24.37
CA GLN A 80 -8.27 6.93 -25.30
C GLN A 80 -9.18 5.88 -24.66
N PRO A 81 -10.47 6.18 -24.39
CA PRO A 81 -11.36 5.20 -23.79
C PRO A 81 -11.68 4.05 -24.76
N VAL A 82 -11.90 2.86 -24.20
CA VAL A 82 -12.48 1.69 -24.87
C VAL A 82 -13.88 1.39 -24.36
N SER A 83 -14.68 0.69 -25.17
CA SER A 83 -16.10 0.42 -24.85
C SER A 83 -16.33 -0.53 -23.67
N SER A 84 -15.32 -1.31 -23.25
CA SER A 84 -15.43 -2.18 -22.08
C SER A 84 -15.35 -1.40 -20.77
N GLY A 85 -14.81 -0.18 -20.75
CA GLY A 85 -14.57 0.61 -19.54
C GLY A 85 -13.28 0.29 -18.80
N GLU A 86 -12.63 -0.83 -19.12
CA GLU A 86 -11.40 -1.31 -18.46
C GLU A 86 -10.14 -0.56 -18.97
N ASN A 87 -10.05 0.74 -18.70
CA ASN A 87 -9.11 1.66 -19.38
C ASN A 87 -7.71 1.75 -18.76
N LEU A 88 -7.62 1.81 -17.44
CA LEU A 88 -6.38 1.83 -16.67
C LEU A 88 -6.73 1.32 -15.29
N ASP A 89 -5.74 0.81 -14.58
CA ASP A 89 -5.94 0.13 -13.30
C ASP A 89 -4.97 0.74 -12.27
N GLY A 90 -3.92 0.02 -11.88
CA GLY A 90 -2.88 0.54 -11.02
C GLY A 90 -1.98 1.61 -11.63
N ILE A 91 -1.41 2.47 -10.78
CA ILE A 91 -0.40 3.48 -11.15
C ILE A 91 0.67 3.57 -10.07
N SER A 92 1.89 3.98 -10.44
CA SER A 92 2.97 4.20 -9.47
C SER A 92 3.76 5.47 -9.76
N ALA A 93 4.59 5.90 -8.81
CA ALA A 93 5.55 6.96 -9.05
C ALA A 93 6.75 6.45 -9.86
N THR A 94 7.36 7.32 -10.66
CA THR A 94 8.66 7.03 -11.26
C THR A 94 9.73 6.89 -10.17
N ILE A 95 10.80 6.15 -10.45
CA ILE A 95 11.88 5.86 -9.48
C ILE A 95 12.55 7.14 -8.95
N ASP A 96 12.65 8.18 -9.77
CA ASP A 96 13.18 9.48 -9.38
C ASP A 96 12.18 10.35 -8.60
N GLY A 97 10.94 9.87 -8.43
CA GLY A 97 9.87 10.58 -7.73
C GLY A 97 9.41 11.85 -8.43
N ALA A 98 9.65 11.99 -9.75
CA ALA A 98 9.34 13.20 -10.51
C ALA A 98 8.09 13.09 -11.40
N GLY A 99 7.56 11.88 -11.59
CA GLY A 99 6.45 11.59 -12.50
C GLY A 99 5.71 10.32 -12.13
N LEU A 100 4.91 9.83 -13.07
CA LEU A 100 4.05 8.65 -12.90
C LEU A 100 4.36 7.58 -13.94
N VAL A 101 4.12 6.34 -13.55
CA VAL A 101 4.05 5.16 -14.41
C VAL A 101 2.57 4.79 -14.55
N VAL A 102 2.09 4.73 -15.79
CA VAL A 102 0.68 4.52 -16.10
C VAL A 102 0.53 3.38 -17.11
N PRO A 103 0.09 2.20 -16.66
CA PRO A 103 -0.50 1.17 -17.50
C PRO A 103 -1.70 1.71 -18.30
N ASP A 104 -1.55 1.78 -19.62
CA ASP A 104 -2.65 1.98 -20.58
C ASP A 104 -3.17 0.60 -20.96
N SER A 105 -3.97 0.04 -20.05
CA SER A 105 -4.35 -1.37 -19.98
C SER A 105 -4.89 -1.94 -21.30
N PRO A 106 -5.88 -1.32 -21.98
CA PRO A 106 -6.46 -1.89 -23.19
C PRO A 106 -5.55 -1.76 -24.43
N HIS A 107 -4.51 -0.92 -24.37
CA HIS A 107 -3.59 -0.69 -25.49
C HIS A 107 -2.25 -1.42 -25.32
N GLY A 108 -2.08 -2.21 -24.27
CA GLY A 108 -0.89 -3.05 -24.08
C GLY A 108 0.39 -2.25 -23.91
N VAL A 109 0.28 -1.09 -23.23
CA VAL A 109 1.35 -0.09 -23.12
C VAL A 109 1.51 0.35 -21.68
N VAL A 110 2.75 0.63 -21.28
CA VAL A 110 3.06 1.38 -20.06
C VAL A 110 3.69 2.71 -20.45
N LEU A 111 3.15 3.79 -19.90
CA LEU A 111 3.60 5.16 -20.13
C LEU A 111 4.36 5.66 -18.90
N LEU A 112 5.48 6.35 -19.11
CA LEU A 112 6.02 7.25 -18.10
C LEU A 112 5.60 8.67 -18.47
N ILE A 113 5.08 9.40 -17.50
CA ILE A 113 4.62 10.78 -17.69
C ILE A 113 5.22 11.71 -16.64
N ASP A 114 5.41 12.98 -16.99
CA ASP A 114 5.66 14.03 -15.99
C ASP A 114 4.35 14.45 -15.30
N THR A 115 4.45 15.27 -14.25
CA THR A 115 3.28 15.79 -13.50
C THR A 115 2.43 16.81 -14.28
N ALA A 116 2.90 17.24 -15.46
CA ALA A 116 2.14 18.03 -16.41
C ALA A 116 1.36 17.17 -17.42
N GLY A 117 1.55 15.85 -17.41
CA GLY A 117 0.87 14.90 -18.28
C GLY A 117 1.61 14.59 -19.59
N HIS A 118 2.84 15.08 -19.77
CA HIS A 118 3.60 14.77 -20.98
C HIS A 118 4.19 13.36 -20.88
N VAL A 119 3.96 12.55 -21.91
CA VAL A 119 4.59 11.24 -22.05
C VAL A 119 6.08 11.42 -22.31
N THR A 120 6.90 10.93 -21.39
CA THR A 120 8.37 10.98 -21.48
C THR A 120 8.94 9.68 -22.03
N GLN A 121 8.29 8.54 -21.75
CA GLN A 121 8.65 7.24 -22.31
C GLN A 121 7.41 6.37 -22.56
N ARG A 122 7.53 5.40 -23.47
CA ARG A 122 6.49 4.45 -23.82
C ARG A 122 7.10 3.06 -23.97
N PHE A 123 6.52 2.09 -23.28
CA PHE A 123 6.87 0.67 -23.37
C PHE A 123 5.70 -0.12 -23.93
N THR A 124 5.98 -1.01 -24.88
CA THR A 124 4.96 -1.82 -25.59
C THR A 124 5.27 -3.30 -25.45
N GLY A 125 4.30 -4.15 -25.79
CA GLY A 125 4.45 -5.62 -25.79
C GLY A 125 3.70 -6.31 -24.66
N PHE A 126 2.84 -5.56 -23.96
CA PHE A 126 1.91 -6.07 -22.96
C PHE A 126 0.58 -6.44 -23.63
N SER A 127 -0.20 -7.31 -22.98
CA SER A 127 -1.55 -7.68 -23.39
C SER A 127 -2.60 -6.84 -22.66
N ARG A 128 -2.49 -6.74 -21.33
CA ARG A 128 -3.25 -5.83 -20.47
C ARG A 128 -2.46 -5.56 -19.19
N PRO A 129 -1.56 -4.56 -19.17
CA PRO A 129 -0.84 -4.21 -17.96
C PRO A 129 -1.84 -3.62 -16.95
N ALA A 130 -1.86 -4.13 -15.72
CA ALA A 130 -2.78 -3.71 -14.66
C ALA A 130 -2.02 -2.93 -13.58
N GLY A 131 -1.16 -3.60 -12.82
CA GLY A 131 -0.30 -2.98 -11.81
C GLY A 131 1.08 -2.56 -12.32
N SER A 132 1.71 -1.65 -11.57
CA SER A 132 3.11 -1.27 -11.76
C SER A 132 3.80 -1.01 -10.44
N TRP A 133 5.03 -1.51 -10.28
CA TRP A 133 5.82 -1.32 -9.06
C TRP A 133 7.22 -0.80 -9.39
N PRO A 134 7.67 0.31 -8.77
CA PRO A 134 9.00 0.86 -9.00
C PRO A 134 10.07 -0.03 -8.37
N GLU A 135 11.17 -0.23 -9.09
CA GLU A 135 12.30 -1.06 -8.66
C GLU A 135 13.59 -0.22 -8.55
N PRO A 136 13.78 0.56 -7.45
CA PRO A 136 14.93 1.46 -7.32
C PRO A 136 16.29 0.75 -7.41
N SER A 137 16.37 -0.51 -6.99
CA SER A 137 17.61 -1.30 -6.99
C SER A 137 18.04 -1.70 -8.41
N SER A 138 17.10 -1.96 -9.32
CA SER A 138 17.37 -2.31 -10.72
C SER A 138 17.26 -1.11 -11.67
N GLY A 139 16.67 0.00 -11.20
CA GLY A 139 16.39 1.17 -12.04
C GLY A 139 15.25 0.93 -13.04
N GLY A 140 14.32 0.04 -12.69
CA GLY A 140 13.25 -0.45 -13.56
C GLY A 140 11.86 -0.47 -12.91
N TYR A 141 10.95 -1.23 -13.51
CA TYR A 141 9.58 -1.42 -13.02
C TYR A 141 9.16 -2.88 -13.18
N LEU A 142 8.46 -3.43 -12.19
CA LEU A 142 7.62 -4.60 -12.41
C LEU A 142 6.28 -4.16 -12.98
N VAL A 143 5.73 -5.01 -13.86
CA VAL A 143 4.42 -4.81 -14.47
C VAL A 143 3.67 -6.14 -14.45
N SER A 144 2.57 -6.20 -13.73
CA SER A 144 1.60 -7.29 -13.80
C SER A 144 0.74 -7.12 -15.05
N ASP A 145 0.58 -8.21 -15.80
CA ASP A 145 -0.19 -8.22 -17.05
C ASP A 145 -1.21 -9.36 -17.00
N GLU A 146 -2.45 -8.99 -16.73
CA GLU A 146 -3.56 -9.90 -16.47
C GLU A 146 -3.80 -10.85 -17.65
N ASN A 147 -3.89 -10.30 -18.86
CA ASN A 147 -4.20 -11.03 -20.07
C ASN A 147 -3.00 -11.85 -20.59
N ALA A 148 -1.77 -11.42 -20.33
CA ALA A 148 -0.59 -12.25 -20.57
C ALA A 148 -0.39 -13.31 -19.49
N SER A 149 -1.12 -13.23 -18.37
CA SER A 149 -1.00 -14.07 -17.18
C SER A 149 0.45 -14.17 -16.72
N ALA A 150 1.09 -13.00 -16.57
CA ALA A 150 2.52 -12.85 -16.43
C ALA A 150 2.91 -11.59 -15.67
N VAL A 151 4.07 -11.64 -15.02
CA VAL A 151 4.76 -10.45 -14.53
C VAL A 151 5.95 -10.19 -15.45
N PHE A 152 6.09 -8.94 -15.87
CA PHE A 152 7.17 -8.44 -16.69
C PHE A 152 8.06 -7.50 -15.89
N GLU A 153 9.29 -7.33 -16.37
CA GLU A 153 10.25 -6.35 -15.86
C GLU A 153 10.63 -5.41 -17.00
N ILE A 154 10.59 -4.11 -16.73
CA ILE A 154 11.15 -3.06 -17.57
C ILE A 154 12.49 -2.65 -16.96
N ALA A 155 13.60 -2.99 -17.61
CA ALA A 155 14.94 -2.64 -17.13
C ALA A 155 15.85 -2.22 -18.29
N GLY A 156 16.57 -1.11 -18.11
CA GLY A 156 17.46 -0.58 -19.17
C GLY A 156 16.73 -0.28 -20.49
N GLY A 157 15.44 0.08 -20.42
CA GLY A 157 14.59 0.33 -21.58
C GLY A 157 14.03 -0.93 -22.26
N LYS A 158 14.30 -2.13 -21.73
CA LYS A 158 13.87 -3.41 -22.30
C LYS A 158 12.76 -4.03 -21.45
N VAL A 159 11.71 -4.52 -22.11
CA VAL A 159 10.66 -5.34 -21.49
C VAL A 159 11.06 -6.83 -21.56
N THR A 160 11.06 -7.52 -20.42
CA THR A 160 11.34 -8.96 -20.34
C THR A 160 10.28 -9.65 -19.48
N LYS A 161 9.76 -10.80 -19.94
CA LYS A 161 8.86 -11.62 -19.12
C LYS A 161 9.66 -12.27 -17.98
N LEU A 162 9.28 -11.97 -16.75
CA LEU A 162 9.94 -12.48 -15.55
C LEU A 162 9.32 -13.79 -15.09
N ALA A 163 7.98 -13.85 -15.04
CA ALA A 163 7.21 -15.01 -14.64
C ALA A 163 5.96 -15.17 -15.52
N GLY A 164 5.40 -16.38 -15.58
CA GLY A 164 4.18 -16.66 -16.32
C GLY A 164 3.39 -17.81 -15.73
N GLY A 165 2.18 -18.04 -16.25
CA GLY A 165 1.26 -19.01 -15.66
C GLY A 165 0.60 -18.47 -14.40
N LEU A 166 0.30 -17.17 -14.40
CA LEU A 166 -0.27 -16.40 -13.31
C LEU A 166 -1.63 -15.84 -13.78
N PRO A 167 -2.70 -16.65 -13.85
CA PRO A 167 -3.97 -16.23 -14.44
C PRO A 167 -4.59 -15.06 -13.68
N GLY A 168 -4.87 -13.97 -14.39
CA GLY A 168 -5.46 -12.75 -13.84
C GLY A 168 -4.57 -12.06 -12.82
N VAL A 169 -3.24 -12.16 -12.93
CA VAL A 169 -2.33 -11.44 -12.03
C VAL A 169 -2.56 -9.94 -12.11
N ASP A 170 -2.70 -9.31 -10.96
CA ASP A 170 -3.25 -7.96 -10.88
C ASP A 170 -2.20 -6.95 -10.40
N ASP A 171 -1.58 -7.22 -9.26
CA ASP A 171 -0.44 -6.46 -8.74
C ASP A 171 0.73 -7.36 -8.36
N ALA A 172 1.95 -6.80 -8.41
CA ALA A 172 3.18 -7.48 -8.06
C ALA A 172 4.25 -6.51 -7.54
N LEU A 173 4.97 -6.93 -6.51
CA LEU A 173 6.06 -6.16 -5.90
C LEU A 173 7.30 -7.04 -5.67
N ARG A 174 8.45 -6.41 -5.46
CA ARG A 174 9.68 -7.13 -5.05
C ARG A 174 10.05 -6.80 -3.61
N THR A 175 10.28 -7.84 -2.83
CA THR A 175 10.79 -7.75 -1.47
C THR A 175 12.28 -7.38 -1.46
N SER A 176 12.78 -6.91 -0.31
CA SER A 176 14.19 -6.54 -0.13
C SER A 176 15.18 -7.71 -0.32
N ASP A 177 14.73 -8.96 -0.14
CA ASP A 177 15.49 -10.18 -0.41
C ASP A 177 15.32 -10.69 -1.87
N ALA A 178 14.78 -9.84 -2.75
CA ALA A 178 14.63 -10.02 -4.19
C ALA A 178 13.57 -11.04 -4.64
N HIS A 179 12.73 -11.53 -3.72
CA HIS A 179 11.55 -12.30 -4.08
C HIS A 179 10.49 -11.41 -4.70
N VAL A 180 9.86 -11.90 -5.77
CA VAL A 180 8.71 -11.25 -6.39
C VAL A 180 7.44 -11.87 -5.85
N LEU A 181 6.59 -11.05 -5.24
CA LEU A 181 5.27 -11.44 -4.79
C LEU A 181 4.23 -10.90 -5.77
N ALA A 182 3.17 -11.66 -5.99
CA ALA A 182 2.07 -11.27 -6.85
C ALA A 182 0.73 -11.76 -6.30
N ILE A 183 -0.33 -11.01 -6.54
CA ILE A 183 -1.70 -11.43 -6.21
C ILE A 183 -2.37 -12.07 -7.40
N LEU A 184 -3.20 -13.06 -7.11
CA LEU A 184 -4.06 -13.75 -8.06
C LEU A 184 -5.51 -13.62 -7.56
N PRO A 185 -6.22 -12.53 -7.91
CA PRO A 185 -7.57 -12.20 -7.44
C PRO A 185 -8.54 -13.38 -7.53
N GLY A 186 -8.70 -13.95 -8.74
CA GLY A 186 -9.61 -15.07 -8.99
C GLY A 186 -9.25 -16.37 -8.27
N ALA A 187 -8.02 -16.47 -7.75
CA ALA A 187 -7.60 -17.61 -6.93
C ALA A 187 -7.56 -17.31 -5.43
N GLY A 188 -7.74 -16.05 -5.01
CA GLY A 188 -7.69 -15.63 -3.61
C GLY A 188 -6.33 -15.87 -2.94
N ARG A 189 -5.24 -15.53 -3.64
CA ARG A 189 -3.87 -15.85 -3.21
C ARG A 189 -2.90 -14.69 -3.39
N LEU A 190 -1.98 -14.56 -2.43
CA LEU A 190 -0.69 -13.91 -2.57
C LEU A 190 0.36 -15.00 -2.75
N VAL A 191 1.11 -14.96 -3.85
CA VAL A 191 2.11 -15.97 -4.19
C VAL A 191 3.49 -15.35 -4.30
N ASP A 192 4.50 -16.08 -3.85
CA ASP A 192 5.89 -15.81 -4.18
C ASP A 192 6.21 -16.54 -5.48
N VAL A 193 6.32 -15.80 -6.58
CA VAL A 193 6.54 -16.38 -7.91
C VAL A 193 7.99 -16.85 -8.09
N SER A 194 8.89 -16.43 -7.21
CA SER A 194 10.31 -16.82 -7.23
C SER A 194 10.51 -18.23 -6.66
N THR A 195 9.66 -18.64 -5.71
CA THR A 195 9.69 -19.97 -5.11
C THR A 195 8.50 -20.86 -5.48
N GLY A 196 7.42 -20.27 -6.03
CA GLY A 196 6.16 -20.95 -6.30
C GLY A 196 5.30 -21.22 -5.07
N ARG A 197 5.62 -20.61 -3.91
CA ARG A 197 4.89 -20.80 -2.66
C ARG A 197 3.71 -19.84 -2.56
N ASN A 198 2.62 -20.30 -1.94
CA ASN A 198 1.58 -19.38 -1.47
C ASN A 198 2.09 -18.72 -0.18
N VAL A 199 2.10 -17.39 -0.15
CA VAL A 199 2.40 -16.60 1.04
C VAL A 199 1.14 -16.44 1.88
N ALA A 200 0.00 -16.16 1.23
CA ALA A 200 -1.32 -16.13 1.84
C ALA A 200 -2.37 -16.76 0.92
N THR A 201 -3.40 -17.36 1.51
CA THR A 201 -4.51 -18.02 0.79
C THR A 201 -5.84 -17.71 1.46
N GLY A 202 -6.93 -17.81 0.70
CA GLY A 202 -8.26 -17.53 1.21
C GLY A 202 -8.64 -16.05 1.16
N LEU A 203 -7.82 -15.25 0.47
CA LEU A 203 -8.10 -13.84 0.22
C LEU A 203 -9.35 -13.68 -0.65
N ARG A 204 -10.10 -12.61 -0.46
CA ARG A 204 -11.37 -12.34 -1.14
C ARG A 204 -11.18 -11.26 -2.20
N ASN A 205 -10.89 -11.71 -3.42
CA ASN A 205 -10.56 -10.85 -4.57
C ASN A 205 -9.50 -9.80 -4.21
N PRO A 206 -8.25 -10.21 -3.90
CA PRO A 206 -7.19 -9.25 -3.62
C PRO A 206 -6.86 -8.41 -4.85
N GLN A 207 -6.71 -7.08 -4.71
CA GLN A 207 -6.48 -6.17 -5.86
C GLN A 207 -5.22 -5.29 -5.75
N GLY A 208 -4.88 -4.80 -4.56
CA GLY A 208 -3.70 -3.96 -4.35
C GLY A 208 -2.66 -4.63 -3.47
N LEU A 209 -1.38 -4.39 -3.76
CA LEU A 209 -0.24 -4.75 -2.94
C LEU A 209 0.63 -3.56 -2.56
N GLY A 210 1.25 -3.65 -1.39
CA GLY A 210 2.32 -2.76 -1.01
C GLY A 210 3.02 -3.21 0.26
N PHE A 211 3.91 -2.37 0.77
CA PHE A 211 4.59 -2.59 2.04
C PHE A 211 4.18 -1.53 3.06
N ASP A 212 4.11 -1.93 4.32
CA ASP A 212 4.21 -0.97 5.41
C ASP A 212 5.68 -0.54 5.62
N GLY A 213 5.90 0.34 6.60
CA GLY A 213 7.22 0.86 6.91
C GLY A 213 8.18 -0.18 7.47
N ALA A 214 7.68 -1.32 7.95
CA ALA A 214 8.47 -2.43 8.49
C ALA A 214 8.64 -3.58 7.48
N GLN A 215 8.24 -3.40 6.22
CA GLN A 215 8.30 -4.39 5.14
C GLN A 215 7.34 -5.58 5.28
N ASN A 216 6.28 -5.46 6.08
CA ASN A 216 5.14 -6.36 6.02
C ASN A 216 4.30 -6.07 4.77
N VAL A 217 3.63 -7.10 4.24
CA VAL A 217 2.87 -6.98 3.00
C VAL A 217 1.44 -6.53 3.31
N LEU A 218 1.06 -5.39 2.75
CA LEU A 218 -0.31 -4.88 2.73
C LEU A 218 -1.06 -5.49 1.54
N VAL A 219 -2.29 -5.92 1.77
CA VAL A 219 -3.17 -6.48 0.73
C VAL A 219 -4.58 -5.93 0.88
N THR A 220 -5.11 -5.29 -0.15
CA THR A 220 -6.54 -4.95 -0.18
C THR A 220 -7.35 -6.12 -0.70
N GLU A 221 -8.53 -6.32 -0.12
CA GLU A 221 -9.46 -7.38 -0.51
C GLU A 221 -10.80 -6.77 -0.89
N SER A 222 -11.01 -6.64 -2.20
CA SER A 222 -12.16 -5.94 -2.77
C SER A 222 -13.50 -6.50 -2.29
N ASP A 223 -13.66 -7.83 -2.35
CA ASP A 223 -14.91 -8.50 -1.98
C ASP A 223 -15.17 -8.49 -0.47
N ALA A 224 -14.12 -8.36 0.36
CA ALA A 224 -14.25 -8.30 1.81
C ALA A 224 -14.37 -6.87 2.34
N GLY A 225 -14.00 -5.86 1.54
CA GLY A 225 -13.95 -4.48 1.98
C GLY A 225 -12.83 -4.21 3.00
N ARG A 226 -11.71 -4.95 2.93
CA ARG A 226 -10.63 -4.94 3.92
C ARG A 226 -9.27 -4.53 3.36
N LEU A 227 -8.41 -4.08 4.26
CA LEU A 227 -6.96 -3.99 4.09
C LEU A 227 -6.37 -4.93 5.14
N ASP A 228 -5.76 -6.01 4.68
CA ASP A 228 -5.14 -7.02 5.52
C ASP A 228 -3.61 -6.85 5.51
N LEU A 229 -2.96 -7.27 6.59
CA LEU A 229 -1.51 -7.24 6.75
C LEU A 229 -0.98 -8.67 6.87
N VAL A 230 -0.04 -9.03 6.00
CA VAL A 230 0.74 -10.27 6.12
C VAL A 230 2.06 -9.93 6.78
N VAL A 231 2.20 -10.35 8.05
CA VAL A 231 3.38 -10.06 8.86
C VAL A 231 4.57 -10.89 8.38
N THR A 232 5.58 -10.23 7.81
CA THR A 232 6.84 -10.81 7.35
C THR A 232 8.02 -10.42 8.25
N THR A 233 7.86 -9.39 9.07
CA THR A 233 8.88 -8.90 10.00
C THR A 233 8.32 -8.83 11.42
N PHE A 234 7.72 -7.70 11.82
CA PHE A 234 7.09 -7.48 13.11
C PHE A 234 5.96 -6.46 13.01
N VAL A 235 5.00 -6.53 13.93
CA VAL A 235 3.89 -5.58 14.08
C VAL A 235 3.60 -5.39 15.57
N ALA A 236 3.22 -4.18 15.99
CA ALA A 236 2.78 -3.95 17.37
C ALA A 236 1.29 -4.22 17.53
N GLU A 237 0.96 -5.05 18.50
CA GLU A 237 -0.41 -5.30 18.93
C GLU A 237 -0.70 -4.47 20.17
N VAL A 238 -1.58 -3.50 20.00
CA VAL A 238 -2.02 -2.59 21.06
C VAL A 238 -3.43 -2.90 21.51
N PRO A 239 -3.82 -2.55 22.76
CA PRO A 239 -5.19 -2.72 23.21
C PRO A 239 -6.19 -2.05 22.27
N SER A 240 -7.25 -2.78 21.93
CA SER A 240 -8.35 -2.26 21.13
C SER A 240 -9.25 -1.32 21.95
N GLY A 241 -9.82 -0.31 21.29
CA GLY A 241 -10.73 0.65 21.92
C GLY A 241 -10.02 1.72 22.75
N THR A 242 -10.75 2.29 23.73
CA THR A 242 -10.21 3.29 24.65
C THR A 242 -9.90 2.65 26.00
N VAL A 243 -8.64 2.70 26.41
CA VAL A 243 -8.17 2.15 27.69
C VAL A 243 -8.46 3.13 28.83
N GLN A 244 -9.10 2.68 29.91
CA GLN A 244 -9.22 3.46 31.15
C GLN A 244 -7.97 3.25 32.01
N LEU A 245 -7.32 4.34 32.41
CA LEU A 245 -6.08 4.30 33.17
C LEU A 245 -6.26 4.82 34.60
N ALA A 246 -5.50 4.25 35.53
CA ALA A 246 -5.21 4.89 36.81
C ALA A 246 -4.03 5.88 36.65
N PRO A 247 -3.87 6.86 37.57
CA PRO A 247 -2.75 7.81 37.51
C PRO A 247 -1.39 7.09 37.47
N GLY A 248 -0.62 7.34 36.40
CA GLY A 248 0.71 6.77 36.20
C GLY A 248 0.72 5.32 35.70
N GLN A 249 -0.44 4.73 35.39
CA GLN A 249 -0.52 3.40 34.80
C GLN A 249 -0.01 3.43 33.35
N GLY A 250 0.92 2.54 33.02
CA GLY A 250 1.35 2.33 31.64
C GLY A 250 0.41 1.42 30.85
N ILE A 251 0.59 1.44 29.54
CA ILE A 251 -0.09 0.57 28.59
C ILE A 251 0.97 -0.33 27.97
N CYS A 252 0.81 -1.63 28.17
CA CYS A 252 1.61 -2.63 27.49
C CYS A 252 1.15 -2.79 26.04
N PHE A 253 2.10 -3.05 25.15
CA PHE A 253 1.85 -3.51 23.79
C PHE A 253 2.68 -4.77 23.55
N GLU A 254 2.10 -5.70 22.80
CA GLU A 254 2.78 -6.91 22.37
C GLU A 254 3.43 -6.68 21.00
N LEU A 255 4.46 -7.46 20.71
CA LEU A 255 5.17 -7.45 19.44
C LEU A 255 5.00 -8.81 18.78
N LEU A 256 4.08 -8.88 17.82
CA LEU A 256 3.94 -10.05 16.96
C LEU A 256 5.08 -10.05 15.96
N ARG A 257 5.85 -11.14 15.94
CA ARG A 257 7.00 -11.31 15.04
C ARG A 257 6.72 -12.43 14.05
N ALA A 258 7.15 -12.24 12.81
CA ALA A 258 7.18 -13.32 11.85
C ALA A 258 8.09 -14.46 12.33
N PRO A 259 7.80 -15.73 11.97
CA PRO A 259 8.60 -16.87 12.38
C PRO A 259 10.09 -16.69 12.06
N GLY A 260 10.94 -16.75 13.08
CA GLY A 260 12.39 -16.61 12.94
C GLY A 260 12.91 -15.16 12.98
N ASN A 261 12.04 -14.15 12.96
CA ASN A 261 12.46 -12.77 13.18
C ASN A 261 12.86 -12.58 14.66
N THR A 262 14.11 -12.17 14.88
CA THR A 262 14.69 -11.92 16.22
C THR A 262 15.28 -10.50 16.31
N GLU A 263 14.84 -9.62 15.43
CA GLU A 263 15.35 -8.27 15.32
C GLU A 263 15.16 -7.49 16.62
N GLU A 264 16.15 -6.68 16.97
CA GLU A 264 15.99 -5.72 18.07
C GLU A 264 15.07 -4.59 17.61
N VAL A 265 13.96 -4.40 18.32
CA VAL A 265 12.96 -3.36 18.05
C VAL A 265 12.94 -2.37 19.22
N LYS A 266 12.97 -1.08 18.92
CA LYS A 266 12.94 0.00 19.92
C LYS A 266 11.83 0.98 19.63
N VAL A 267 11.34 1.64 20.67
CA VAL A 267 10.51 2.82 20.52
C VAL A 267 11.41 3.97 20.06
N HIS A 268 11.33 4.29 18.77
CA HIS A 268 12.05 5.42 18.20
C HIS A 268 11.44 6.75 18.69
N ARG A 269 10.11 6.79 18.71
CA ARG A 269 9.34 7.96 19.16
C ARG A 269 8.00 7.52 19.72
N ALA A 270 7.55 8.20 20.77
CA ALA A 270 6.19 8.06 21.29
C ALA A 270 5.59 9.46 21.50
N THR A 271 4.60 9.82 20.70
CA THR A 271 3.92 11.12 20.81
C THR A 271 2.77 11.00 21.81
N GLY A 272 2.78 11.86 22.83
CA GLY A 272 1.79 11.81 23.92
C GLY A 272 2.14 10.83 25.04
N ALA A 273 3.40 10.39 25.13
CA ALA A 273 3.91 9.55 26.21
C ALA A 273 4.95 10.29 27.09
N LEU A 274 5.06 9.89 28.36
CA LEU A 274 6.02 10.38 29.34
C LEU A 274 7.27 9.50 29.41
N THR A 275 7.08 8.18 29.41
CA THR A 275 8.15 7.18 29.47
C THR A 275 7.83 5.99 28.58
N VAL A 276 8.89 5.33 28.11
CA VAL A 276 8.80 4.16 27.23
C VAL A 276 9.77 3.08 27.70
N VAL A 277 9.38 1.82 27.49
CA VAL A 277 10.19 0.64 27.69
C VAL A 277 10.24 -0.11 26.36
N ASP A 278 11.45 -0.29 25.84
CA ASP A 278 11.68 -0.97 24.56
C ASP A 278 11.41 -2.47 24.67
N PRO A 279 10.80 -3.09 23.63
CA PRO A 279 10.70 -4.55 23.57
C PRO A 279 12.05 -5.23 23.30
N LEU A 280 13.00 -4.54 22.66
CA LEU A 280 14.30 -5.07 22.25
C LEU A 280 14.14 -6.35 21.43
N THR A 281 14.76 -7.45 21.84
CA THR A 281 14.56 -8.79 21.24
C THR A 281 13.39 -9.56 21.85
N GLY A 282 12.72 -8.97 22.84
CA GLY A 282 11.54 -9.53 23.49
C GLY A 282 10.26 -9.33 22.67
N SER A 283 9.12 -9.62 23.31
CA SER A 283 7.78 -9.61 22.73
C SER A 283 6.86 -8.55 23.35
N GLU A 284 7.32 -7.75 24.30
CA GLU A 284 6.47 -6.80 25.03
C GLU A 284 7.24 -5.50 25.28
N GLY A 285 6.55 -4.38 25.11
CA GLY A 285 6.99 -3.06 25.53
C GLY A 285 5.91 -2.34 26.32
N GLU A 286 6.26 -1.21 26.92
CA GLU A 286 5.32 -0.40 27.71
C GLU A 286 5.49 1.07 27.39
N VAL A 287 4.37 1.80 27.31
CA VAL A 287 4.37 3.26 27.25
C VAL A 287 3.50 3.81 28.38
N VAL A 288 4.00 4.84 29.06
CA VAL A 288 3.20 5.59 30.05
C VAL A 288 2.69 6.85 29.37
N PRO A 289 1.39 6.98 29.12
CA PRO A 289 0.85 8.15 28.44
C PRO A 289 0.94 9.42 29.31
N ALA A 290 0.96 10.58 28.66
CA ALA A 290 0.73 11.85 29.32
C ALA A 290 -0.72 11.94 29.82
N ARG A 291 -0.97 12.81 30.80
CA ARG A 291 -2.33 13.06 31.32
C ARG A 291 -3.29 13.43 30.19
N CYS A 292 -4.48 12.83 30.15
CA CYS A 292 -5.49 13.13 29.15
C CYS A 292 -6.52 14.16 29.67
N PRO A 293 -6.56 15.40 29.13
CA PRO A 293 -7.55 16.40 29.54
C PRO A 293 -8.90 16.27 28.81
N LEU A 294 -9.03 15.32 27.89
CA LEU A 294 -10.20 15.10 27.04
C LEU A 294 -10.96 13.84 27.48
N ASP A 295 -12.16 13.62 26.92
CA ASP A 295 -12.92 12.39 27.14
C ASP A 295 -12.16 11.13 26.67
N ALA A 296 -11.32 11.30 25.66
CA ALA A 296 -10.32 10.32 25.22
C ALA A 296 -9.18 11.04 24.49
N CYS A 297 -7.96 10.55 24.69
CA CYS A 297 -6.76 10.98 23.99
C CYS A 297 -6.23 9.84 23.13
N SER A 298 -5.36 10.16 22.18
CA SER A 298 -4.63 9.18 21.39
C SER A 298 -3.13 9.41 21.54
N MET A 299 -2.38 8.32 21.60
CA MET A 299 -0.93 8.32 21.48
C MET A 299 -0.51 7.50 20.26
N THR A 300 0.61 7.88 19.67
CA THR A 300 1.24 7.15 18.58
C THR A 300 2.60 6.64 19.04
N ILE A 301 2.90 5.39 18.74
CA ILE A 301 4.17 4.72 19.02
C ILE A 301 4.80 4.39 17.66
N GLU A 302 6.02 4.89 17.45
CA GLU A 302 6.85 4.59 16.29
C GLU A 302 7.93 3.60 16.74
N LEU A 303 7.83 2.36 16.28
CA LEU A 303 8.78 1.30 16.56
C LEU A 303 9.78 1.17 15.41
N GLN A 304 11.06 1.11 15.72
CA GLN A 304 12.13 0.97 14.73
C GLN A 304 12.87 -0.35 14.95
N GLY A 305 12.97 -1.13 13.88
CA GLY A 305 13.88 -2.26 13.75
C GLY A 305 14.78 -2.12 12.52
N PRO A 306 15.70 -3.07 12.29
CA PRO A 306 16.51 -3.18 11.07
C PRO A 306 15.68 -3.26 9.79
N SER A 307 14.53 -3.94 9.83
CA SER A 307 13.64 -4.06 8.66
C SER A 307 12.84 -2.78 8.36
N GLY A 308 12.76 -1.84 9.30
CA GLY A 308 12.08 -0.56 9.09
C GLY A 308 11.31 -0.06 10.29
N THR A 309 10.26 0.73 10.04
CA THR A 309 9.48 1.45 11.05
C THR A 309 8.02 1.01 11.05
N GLU A 310 7.51 0.65 12.22
CA GLU A 310 6.10 0.29 12.44
C GLU A 310 5.40 1.37 13.26
N PHE A 311 4.14 1.65 12.93
CA PHE A 311 3.32 2.66 13.61
C PHE A 311 2.14 2.02 14.33
N ALA A 312 2.02 2.26 15.63
CA ALA A 312 0.86 1.84 16.41
C ALA A 312 0.17 3.04 17.06
N GLN A 313 -1.16 2.99 17.14
CA GLN A 313 -1.96 4.03 17.78
C GLN A 313 -2.87 3.45 18.86
N VAL A 314 -2.86 4.06 20.04
CA VAL A 314 -3.68 3.66 21.18
C VAL A 314 -4.55 4.82 21.65
N SER A 315 -5.79 4.52 22.02
CA SER A 315 -6.70 5.51 22.62
C SER A 315 -6.83 5.25 24.11
N TYR A 316 -6.82 6.29 24.94
CA TYR A 316 -6.85 6.17 26.41
C TYR A 316 -7.56 7.35 27.09
N ARG A 317 -7.92 7.18 28.36
CA ARG A 317 -8.47 8.24 29.24
C ARG A 317 -8.11 7.98 30.71
N ASP A 318 -8.11 9.05 31.50
CA ASP A 318 -7.83 9.04 32.95
C ASP A 318 -9.08 8.82 33.80
#